data_AF-A0A9W8KFB0-F1
#
_entry.id   AF-A0A9W8KFB0-F1
#
_cell.length_a   1.000
_cell.length_b   1.000
_cell.length_c   1.000
_cell.angle_alpha   90.00
_cell.angle_beta   90.00
_cell.angle_gamma   90.00
#
_symmetry.space_group_name_H-M   'P 1'
#
loop_
_entity.id
_entity.type
_entity.pdbx_description
1 polymer ?
#
loop_
_entity_poly.entity_id
_entity_poly.type
_entity_poly.pdbx_seq_one_letter_code
_entity_poly.pdbx_strand_id
1 'polypeptide(L)'
;KYVKASEAATFKAQNGGSVDIWENSTGGLWSVRFLKSTLISVPMALQANRLVAALVPTDWDPQRYGIPDDVTKKADIVTCFALVATVKALVRSGITDPYELYQCFHISEVSNTTGSGQGGSRSLQNIFKNSFLDKSLKSDVF
;
A
#
# COMPACT_ATOMS: atom_id res chain seq x y z
N LYS A 1 12.03 7.52 -26.76
CA LYS A 1 11.13 8.35 -25.92
C LYS A 1 11.97 9.49 -25.35
N TYR A 2 11.41 10.69 -25.32
CA TYR A 2 12.04 11.86 -24.72
C TYR A 2 11.77 11.87 -23.21
N VAL A 3 12.80 12.06 -22.40
CA VAL A 3 12.73 12.06 -20.93
C VAL A 3 13.32 13.35 -20.36
N LYS A 4 13.00 13.65 -19.11
CA LYS A 4 13.59 14.79 -18.39
C LYS A 4 15.06 14.50 -18.06
N ALA A 5 15.85 15.56 -17.87
CA ALA A 5 17.26 15.44 -17.52
C ALA A 5 17.51 14.59 -16.26
N SER A 6 16.68 14.76 -15.22
CA SER A 6 16.77 13.98 -13.97
C SER A 6 16.55 12.48 -14.20
N GLU A 7 15.59 12.12 -15.05
CA GLU A 7 15.25 10.74 -15.36
C GLU A 7 16.34 10.07 -16.22
N ALA A 8 16.90 10.80 -17.19
CA ALA A 8 18.05 10.35 -17.98
C ALA A 8 19.28 10.07 -17.10
N ALA A 9 19.54 10.94 -16.11
CA ALA A 9 20.61 10.73 -15.14
C ALA A 9 20.39 9.46 -14.30
N THR A 10 19.15 9.20 -13.86
CA THR A 10 18.79 7.97 -13.15
C THR A 10 19.06 6.72 -13.98
N PHE A 11 18.67 6.72 -15.27
CA PHE A 11 18.95 5.59 -16.16
C PHE A 11 20.45 5.32 -16.33
N LYS A 12 21.26 6.37 -16.44
CA LYS A 12 22.73 6.24 -16.52
C LYS A 12 23.33 5.73 -15.22
N ALA A 13 22.85 6.19 -14.07
CA ALA A 13 23.31 5.74 -12.75
C ALA A 13 22.99 4.26 -12.50
N GLN A 14 21.79 3.81 -12.87
CA GLN A 14 21.35 2.42 -12.66
C GLN A 14 22.03 1.41 -13.61
N ASN A 15 22.27 1.79 -14.87
CA ASN A 15 22.73 0.86 -15.91
C ASN A 15 24.21 1.05 -16.31
N GLY A 16 24.89 2.05 -15.74
CA GLY A 16 26.31 2.31 -15.91
C GLY A 16 26.75 2.48 -17.38
N GLY A 17 27.68 1.64 -17.82
CA GLY A 17 28.26 1.69 -19.17
C GLY A 17 27.31 1.21 -20.29
N SER A 18 26.20 0.54 -19.95
CA SER A 18 25.30 -0.07 -20.93
C SER A 18 24.20 0.86 -21.43
N VAL A 19 24.24 2.16 -21.10
CA VAL A 19 23.25 3.16 -21.52
C VAL A 19 23.93 4.46 -21.94
N ASP A 20 23.54 4.99 -23.09
CA ASP A 20 23.97 6.31 -23.57
C ASP A 20 22.84 7.32 -23.42
N ILE A 21 23.20 8.53 -22.98
CA ILE A 21 22.27 9.65 -22.83
C ILE A 21 22.82 10.88 -23.55
N TRP A 22 21.95 11.65 -24.20
CA TRP A 22 22.32 12.94 -24.80
C TRP A 22 21.13 13.89 -24.79
N GLU A 23 21.44 15.19 -24.75
CA GLU A 23 20.44 16.26 -24.85
C GLU A 23 20.03 16.45 -26.32
N ASN A 24 18.73 16.57 -26.57
CA ASN A 24 18.24 16.94 -27.89
C ASN A 24 18.18 18.46 -28.01
N SER A 25 18.50 18.97 -29.19
CA SER A 25 18.52 20.40 -29.53
C SER A 25 17.17 21.11 -29.38
N THR A 26 16.08 20.39 -29.13
CA THR A 26 14.73 20.93 -28.99
C THR A 26 14.26 20.81 -27.53
N GLY A 27 14.50 21.85 -26.73
CA GLY A 27 13.73 22.11 -25.51
C GLY A 27 14.10 21.34 -24.24
N GLY A 28 15.37 20.99 -24.01
CA GLY A 28 15.84 20.41 -22.73
C GLY A 28 15.40 18.97 -22.48
N LEU A 29 14.94 18.29 -23.53
CA LEU A 29 14.54 16.89 -23.51
C LEU A 29 15.72 15.99 -23.84
N TRP A 30 15.90 14.94 -23.04
CA TRP A 30 16.99 13.98 -23.18
C TRP A 30 16.54 12.71 -23.88
N SER A 31 17.44 12.13 -24.66
CA SER A 31 17.28 10.82 -25.28
C SER A 31 18.12 9.79 -24.53
N VAL A 32 17.57 8.59 -24.35
CA VAL A 32 18.22 7.45 -23.70
C VAL A 32 18.28 6.29 -24.69
N ARG A 33 19.47 5.71 -24.89
CA ARG A 33 19.70 4.53 -25.72
C ARG A 33 20.27 3.41 -24.87
N PHE A 34 19.56 2.28 -24.85
CA PHE A 34 20.05 1.05 -24.26
C PHE A 34 20.98 0.35 -25.24
N LEU A 35 22.17 -0.05 -24.76
CA LEU A 35 23.18 -0.71 -25.56
C LEU A 35 23.03 -2.24 -25.49
N LYS A 36 23.82 -2.95 -26.31
CA LYS A 36 23.93 -4.40 -26.19
C LYS A 36 24.42 -4.75 -24.78
N SER A 37 23.81 -5.77 -24.17
CA SER A 37 24.09 -6.23 -22.80
C SER A 37 23.44 -5.40 -21.66
N THR A 38 22.50 -4.49 -21.95
CA THR A 38 21.66 -3.93 -20.87
C THR A 38 20.65 -4.96 -20.38
N LEU A 39 20.55 -5.11 -19.05
CA LEU A 39 19.50 -5.90 -18.42
C LEU A 39 18.16 -5.16 -18.51
N ILE A 40 17.13 -5.81 -19.03
CA ILE A 40 15.76 -5.29 -19.05
C ILE A 40 14.82 -6.30 -18.39
N SER A 41 13.83 -5.78 -17.65
CA SER A 41 12.76 -6.60 -17.08
C SER A 41 11.56 -6.58 -18.03
N VAL A 42 11.21 -7.74 -18.58
CA VAL A 42 10.05 -7.89 -19.48
C VAL A 42 8.89 -8.50 -18.69
N PRO A 43 7.72 -7.83 -18.63
CA PRO A 43 6.55 -8.37 -17.96
C PRO A 43 6.12 -9.70 -18.58
N MET A 44 5.91 -10.71 -17.74
CA MET A 44 5.37 -12.00 -18.12
C MET A 44 4.09 -12.27 -17.35
N ALA A 45 3.08 -12.82 -18.03
CA ALA A 45 1.86 -13.30 -17.41
C ALA A 45 1.96 -14.82 -17.19
N LEU A 46 1.73 -15.27 -15.96
CA LEU A 46 1.63 -16.68 -15.61
C LEU A 46 0.18 -16.99 -15.26
N GLN A 47 -0.32 -18.16 -15.69
CA GLN A 47 -1.66 -18.60 -15.31
C GLN A 47 -1.69 -18.98 -13.83
N ALA A 48 -2.65 -18.41 -13.11
CA ALA A 48 -2.89 -18.73 -11.72
C ALA A 48 -3.79 -19.98 -11.61
N ASN A 49 -3.37 -20.95 -10.80
CA ASN A 49 -4.14 -22.19 -10.58
C ASN A 49 -5.19 -22.05 -9.46
N ARG A 50 -5.09 -21.01 -8.63
CA ARG A 50 -6.02 -20.74 -7.51
C ARG A 50 -6.98 -19.63 -7.92
N LEU A 51 -8.17 -20.01 -8.37
CA LEU A 51 -9.16 -19.08 -8.93
C LEU A 51 -10.28 -18.71 -7.95
N VAL A 52 -10.46 -19.49 -6.88
CA VAL A 52 -11.54 -19.29 -5.90
C VAL A 52 -10.95 -18.89 -4.56
N ALA A 53 -11.54 -17.87 -3.93
CA ALA A 53 -11.20 -17.40 -2.61
C ALA A 53 -12.47 -17.02 -1.83
N ALA A 54 -12.40 -17.09 -0.51
CA ALA A 54 -13.45 -16.57 0.37
C ALA A 54 -13.30 -15.05 0.49
N LEU A 55 -14.10 -14.32 -0.28
CA LEU A 55 -14.10 -12.86 -0.29
C LEU A 55 -15.16 -12.32 0.67
N VAL A 56 -14.86 -11.16 1.26
CA VAL A 56 -15.88 -10.30 1.88
C VAL A 56 -16.89 -9.88 0.79
N PRO A 57 -18.18 -9.70 1.11
CA PRO A 57 -19.17 -9.25 0.12
C PRO A 57 -18.68 -8.06 -0.69
N THR A 58 -18.91 -8.09 -2.01
CA THR A 58 -18.35 -7.12 -2.97
C THR A 58 -18.69 -5.68 -2.63
N ASP A 59 -19.86 -5.43 -2.06
CA ASP A 59 -20.34 -4.09 -1.68
C ASP A 59 -20.04 -3.73 -0.22
N TRP A 60 -19.10 -4.42 0.42
CA TRP A 60 -18.69 -4.07 1.77
C TRP A 60 -17.90 -2.76 1.75
N ASP A 61 -18.37 -1.81 2.56
CA ASP A 61 -17.82 -0.47 2.65
C ASP A 61 -17.70 -0.06 4.13
N PRO A 62 -16.48 0.27 4.62
CA PRO A 62 -16.27 0.69 6.00
C PRO A 62 -16.99 2.00 6.34
N GLN A 63 -17.25 2.88 5.36
CA GLN A 63 -17.93 4.15 5.58
C GLN A 63 -19.38 3.96 6.00
N ARG A 64 -20.04 2.87 5.55
CA ARG A 64 -21.39 2.50 5.98
C ARG A 64 -21.48 2.16 7.47
N TYR A 65 -20.36 1.86 8.11
CA TYR A 65 -20.26 1.61 9.55
C TYR A 65 -19.85 2.85 10.35
N GLY A 66 -19.73 4.02 9.69
CA GLY A 66 -19.35 5.27 10.33
C GLY A 66 -17.84 5.51 10.45
N ILE A 67 -17.01 4.71 9.78
CA ILE A 67 -15.56 4.95 9.74
C ILE A 67 -15.29 6.19 8.86
N PRO A 68 -14.57 7.21 9.38
CA PRO A 68 -14.21 8.39 8.62
C PRO A 68 -13.42 8.08 7.33
N ASP A 69 -13.60 8.93 6.31
CA ASP A 69 -12.95 8.77 5.00
C ASP A 69 -11.43 8.92 5.07
N ASP A 70 -10.93 9.81 5.93
CA ASP A 70 -9.49 9.99 6.15
C ASP A 70 -8.83 8.75 6.74
N VAL A 71 -9.49 8.08 7.70
CA VAL A 71 -9.05 6.80 8.28
C VAL A 71 -9.08 5.71 7.22
N THR A 72 -10.17 5.62 6.44
CA THR A 72 -10.34 4.63 5.37
C THR A 72 -9.27 4.78 4.29
N LYS A 73 -8.86 6.02 3.98
CA LYS A 73 -7.81 6.30 3.01
C LYS A 73 -6.42 6.00 3.56
N LYS A 74 -6.16 6.18 4.84
CA LYS A 74 -4.83 5.99 5.44
C LYS A 74 -4.57 4.54 5.83
N ALA A 75 -5.53 3.91 6.50
CA ALA A 75 -5.38 2.58 7.06
C ALA A 75 -5.46 1.47 5.99
N ASP A 76 -4.88 0.31 6.31
CA ASP A 76 -5.11 -0.92 5.55
C ASP A 76 -6.55 -1.42 5.79
N ILE A 77 -7.10 -2.13 4.80
CA ILE A 77 -8.46 -2.68 4.87
C ILE A 77 -8.64 -3.63 6.06
N VAL A 78 -7.59 -4.36 6.46
CA VAL A 78 -7.63 -5.26 7.61
C VAL A 78 -7.91 -4.51 8.92
N THR A 79 -7.40 -3.29 9.05
CA THR A 79 -7.67 -2.42 10.21
C THR A 79 -9.14 -2.01 10.23
N CYS A 80 -9.72 -1.70 9.07
CA CYS A 80 -11.14 -1.39 8.97
C CYS A 80 -12.02 -2.59 9.40
N PHE A 81 -11.64 -3.82 9.03
CA PHE A 81 -12.33 -5.02 9.51
C PHE A 81 -12.23 -5.18 11.02
N ALA A 82 -11.03 -4.98 11.58
CA ALA A 82 -10.82 -5.06 13.02
C ALA A 82 -11.66 -4.03 13.79
N LEU A 83 -11.70 -2.77 13.32
CA LEU A 83 -12.53 -1.72 13.94
C LEU A 83 -14.01 -2.10 13.96
N VAL A 84 -14.56 -2.53 12.81
CA VAL A 84 -15.96 -2.96 12.73
C VAL A 84 -16.24 -4.17 13.62
N ALA A 85 -15.32 -5.14 13.67
CA ALA A 85 -15.46 -6.32 14.51
C ALA A 85 -15.45 -5.97 16.00
N THR A 86 -14.53 -5.12 16.44
CA THR A 86 -14.43 -4.67 17.84
C THR A 86 -15.68 -3.93 18.28
N VAL A 87 -16.18 -2.98 17.48
CA VAL A 87 -17.41 -2.23 17.81
C VAL A 87 -18.61 -3.17 17.87
N LYS A 88 -18.76 -4.09 16.90
CA LYS A 88 -19.84 -5.08 16.94
C LYS A 88 -19.76 -6.00 18.14
N ALA A 89 -18.56 -6.38 18.57
CA ALA A 89 -18.36 -7.20 19.76
C ALA A 89 -18.80 -6.45 21.03
N LEU A 90 -18.40 -5.19 21.19
CA LEU A 90 -18.80 -4.33 22.33
C LEU A 90 -20.31 -4.14 22.37
N VAL A 91 -20.93 -3.80 21.24
CA VAL A 91 -22.40 -3.66 21.15
C VAL A 91 -23.10 -4.97 21.49
N ARG A 92 -22.53 -6.11 21.08
CA ARG A 92 -23.09 -7.43 21.40
C ARG A 92 -22.95 -7.81 22.87
N SER A 93 -21.96 -7.29 23.58
CA SER A 93 -21.83 -7.42 25.03
C SER A 93 -22.65 -6.38 25.82
N GLY A 94 -23.45 -5.56 25.14
CA GLY A 94 -24.28 -4.52 25.78
C GLY A 94 -23.54 -3.21 26.07
N ILE A 95 -22.27 -3.09 25.64
CA ILE A 95 -21.46 -1.88 25.82
C ILE A 95 -21.65 -1.00 24.58
N THR A 96 -22.39 0.11 24.72
CA THR A 96 -22.62 1.04 23.62
C THR A 96 -21.57 2.15 23.54
N ASP A 97 -21.01 2.54 24.68
CA ASP A 97 -19.91 3.49 24.79
C ASP A 97 -18.69 2.79 25.40
N PRO A 98 -17.57 2.63 24.68
CA PRO A 98 -16.36 2.01 25.21
C PRO A 98 -15.86 2.64 26.52
N TYR A 99 -16.15 3.92 26.76
CA TYR A 99 -15.75 4.63 27.98
C TYR A 99 -16.50 4.16 29.24
N GLU A 100 -17.61 3.42 29.11
CA GLU A 100 -18.32 2.78 30.23
C GLU A 100 -17.41 1.83 31.01
N LEU A 101 -16.45 1.19 30.33
CA LEU A 101 -15.46 0.32 30.97
C LEU A 101 -14.67 1.03 32.07
N TYR A 102 -14.43 2.33 31.95
CA TYR A 102 -13.67 3.09 32.94
C TYR A 102 -14.46 3.46 34.20
N GLN A 103 -15.77 3.21 34.20
CA GLN A 103 -16.60 3.30 35.41
C GLN A 103 -16.38 2.08 36.31
N CYS A 104 -16.01 0.93 35.71
CA CYS A 104 -15.82 -0.34 36.42
C CYS A 104 -14.35 -0.70 36.64
N PHE A 105 -13.46 -0.28 35.74
CA PHE A 105 -12.05 -0.65 35.75
C PHE A 105 -11.15 0.58 35.67
N HIS A 106 -9.95 0.50 36.23
CA HIS A 106 -8.95 1.55 36.01
C HIS A 106 -8.47 1.54 34.55
N ILE A 107 -8.09 2.69 34.01
CA ILE A 107 -7.71 2.82 32.59
C ILE A 107 -6.54 1.91 32.19
N SER A 108 -5.64 1.59 33.14
CA SER A 108 -4.50 0.69 32.91
C SER A 108 -4.87 -0.80 32.92
N GLU A 109 -6.08 -1.15 33.37
CA GLU A 109 -6.55 -2.54 33.44
C GLU A 109 -7.31 -2.96 32.18
N VAL A 110 -7.67 -1.99 31.33
CA VAL A 110 -8.26 -2.25 30.01
C VAL A 110 -7.13 -2.33 28.98
N SER A 111 -6.97 -3.49 28.37
CA SER A 111 -5.91 -3.75 27.39
C SER A 111 -6.45 -4.42 26.12
N ASN A 112 -5.70 -4.30 25.02
CA ASN A 112 -6.02 -4.96 23.76
C ASN A 112 -4.96 -6.03 23.48
N THR A 113 -5.40 -7.29 23.40
CA THR A 113 -4.55 -8.45 23.08
C THR A 113 -4.80 -8.99 21.67
N THR A 114 -5.54 -8.24 20.85
CA THR A 114 -5.83 -8.61 19.46
C THR A 114 -4.58 -8.48 18.61
N GLY A 115 -4.26 -9.54 17.87
CA GLY A 115 -3.13 -9.59 16.94
C GLY A 115 -3.53 -10.00 15.53
N SER A 116 -2.62 -9.82 14.59
CA SER A 116 -2.74 -10.32 13.22
C SER A 116 -1.49 -11.12 12.86
N GLY A 117 -1.65 -12.19 12.09
CA GLY A 117 -0.51 -12.97 11.59
C GLY A 117 0.26 -12.22 10.49
N GLN A 118 -0.44 -11.85 9.42
CA GLN A 118 0.19 -11.17 8.27
C GLN A 118 0.01 -9.64 8.29
N GLY A 119 -0.99 -9.13 9.00
CA GLY A 119 -1.27 -7.69 9.06
C GLY A 119 -1.65 -7.07 7.71
N GLY A 120 -1.26 -5.80 7.54
CA GLY A 120 -1.60 -4.97 6.38
C GLY A 120 -0.88 -5.37 5.10
N SER A 121 -1.42 -6.36 4.39
CA SER A 121 -0.81 -6.91 3.17
C SER A 121 -0.77 -5.90 2.01
N ARG A 122 -1.71 -4.94 1.95
CA ARG A 122 -1.70 -3.90 0.91
C ARG A 122 -0.61 -2.87 1.17
N SER A 123 -0.39 -2.49 2.43
CA SER A 123 0.74 -1.66 2.82
C SER A 123 2.08 -2.32 2.49
N LEU A 124 2.25 -3.60 2.82
CA LEU A 124 3.44 -4.38 2.45
C LEU A 124 3.64 -4.41 0.93
N GLN A 125 2.59 -4.64 0.16
CA GLN A 125 2.68 -4.59 -1.30
C GLN A 125 3.14 -3.21 -1.81
N ASN A 126 2.67 -2.12 -1.20
CA ASN A 126 3.09 -0.79 -1.57
C ASN A 126 4.59 -0.57 -1.32
N ILE A 127 5.09 -0.97 -0.15
CA ILE A 127 6.51 -0.81 0.22
C ILE A 127 7.41 -1.64 -0.69
N PHE A 128 7.11 -2.93 -0.90
CA PHE A 128 8.04 -3.79 -1.61
C PHE A 128 7.88 -3.71 -3.12
N LYS A 129 6.65 -3.78 -3.64
CA LYS A 129 6.41 -3.86 -5.07
C LYS A 129 6.27 -2.47 -5.70
N ASN A 130 5.51 -1.57 -5.09
CA ASN A 130 5.27 -0.27 -5.70
C ASN A 130 6.49 0.66 -5.58
N SER A 131 7.24 0.58 -4.47
CA SER A 131 8.56 1.24 -4.36
C SER A 131 9.53 0.78 -5.44
N PHE A 132 9.65 -0.54 -5.62
CA PHE A 132 10.52 -1.11 -6.64
C PHE A 132 10.16 -0.68 -8.08
N LEU A 133 8.89 -0.38 -8.32
CA LEU A 133 8.39 0.11 -9.61
C LEU A 133 8.38 1.64 -9.71
N ASP A 134 9.02 2.35 -8.78
CA ASP A 134 9.04 3.83 -8.67
C ASP A 134 7.64 4.46 -8.72
N LYS A 135 6.63 3.77 -8.20
CA LYS A 135 5.27 4.32 -8.08
C LYS A 135 5.20 5.23 -6.86
N SER A 136 4.36 6.26 -6.94
CA SER A 136 4.10 7.16 -5.80
C SER A 136 3.61 6.38 -4.58
N LEU A 137 4.35 6.50 -3.48
CA LEU A 137 3.98 5.95 -2.18
C LEU A 137 3.51 7.07 -1.26
N LYS A 138 2.71 6.71 -0.27
CA LYS A 138 2.46 7.61 0.86
C LYS A 138 3.72 7.67 1.73
N SER A 139 3.94 8.77 2.42
CA SER A 139 5.07 8.90 3.35
C SER A 139 4.91 8.00 4.58
N ASP A 140 3.68 7.67 4.95
CA ASP A 140 3.25 6.94 6.14
C ASP A 140 2.60 5.60 5.79
N VAL A 141 3.29 4.76 4.99
CA VAL A 141 2.73 3.44 4.60
C VAL A 141 2.74 2.41 5.75
N PHE A 142 3.48 2.68 6.84
CA PHE A 142 3.50 1.86 8.04
C PHE A 142 2.53 2.39 9.10
#